data_AF-A0A0D2JA08-F1
#
_entry.id   AF-A0A0D2JA08-F1
#
_cell.length_a   1.000
_cell.length_b   1.000
_cell.length_c   1.000
_cell.angle_alpha   90.00
_cell.angle_beta   90.00
_cell.angle_gamma   90.00
#
_symmetry.space_group_name_H-M   'P 1'
#
loop_
_entity.id
_entity.type
_entity.pdbx_description
1 polymer ?
#
loop_
_entity_poly.entity_id
_entity_poly.type
_entity_poly.pdbx_seq_one_letter_code
_entity_poly.pdbx_strand_id
1 'polypeptide(L)'
;MIAEAIEQADREIDAYLGQISPVPLSPVPPIANMISAKIAIYNLHRRRPHLELGEWGEEYKRCVKLLEKIAKKEISIGTPDDGGGQSQAADPARMAVVTPSPYFDLSDF
;
A
#
# COMPACT_ATOMS: atom_id res chain seq x y z
N MET A 1 -22.51 6.67 8.69
CA MET A 1 -21.98 7.84 7.94
C MET A 1 -20.64 7.48 7.28
N ILE A 2 -20.00 8.35 6.49
CA ILE A 2 -18.68 8.08 5.88
C ILE A 2 -17.62 7.82 6.94
N ALA A 3 -17.58 8.61 8.02
CA ALA A 3 -16.62 8.44 9.12
C ALA A 3 -16.68 7.04 9.75
N GLU A 4 -17.87 6.50 9.94
CA GLU A 4 -18.09 5.16 10.49
C GLU A 4 -17.53 4.05 9.58
N ALA A 5 -17.59 4.24 8.25
CA ALA A 5 -17.04 3.30 7.30
C ALA A 5 -15.50 3.31 7.30
N ILE A 6 -14.90 4.48 7.52
CA ILE A 6 -13.46 4.66 7.69
C ILE A 6 -13.02 4.04 9.02
N GLU A 7 -13.71 4.34 10.13
CA GLU A 7 -13.41 3.76 11.44
C GLU A 7 -13.52 2.23 11.43
N GLN A 8 -14.48 1.67 10.68
CA GLN A 8 -14.58 0.22 10.50
C GLN A 8 -13.41 -0.35 9.69
N ALA A 9 -12.94 0.37 8.66
CA ALA A 9 -11.77 -0.02 7.89
C ALA A 9 -10.48 0.04 8.74
N ASP A 10 -10.32 1.09 9.54
CA ASP A 10 -9.16 1.26 10.41
C ASP A 10 -9.09 0.15 11.46
N ARG A 11 -10.22 -0.17 12.11
CA ARG A 11 -10.30 -1.32 13.04
C ARG A 11 -9.92 -2.64 12.39
N GLU A 12 -10.29 -2.84 11.13
CA GLU A 12 -9.95 -4.05 10.39
C GLU A 12 -8.43 -4.11 10.12
N ILE A 13 -7.85 -3.01 9.64
CA ILE A 13 -6.40 -2.89 9.40
C ILE A 13 -5.62 -3.13 10.70
N ASP A 14 -6.04 -2.49 11.79
CA ASP A 14 -5.43 -2.63 13.11
C ASP A 14 -5.47 -4.07 13.63
N ALA A 15 -6.55 -4.82 13.34
CA ALA A 15 -6.65 -6.22 13.73
C ALA A 15 -5.62 -7.12 13.02
N TYR A 16 -5.31 -6.83 11.75
CA TYR A 16 -4.28 -7.55 11.00
C TYR A 16 -2.86 -7.11 11.40
N LEU A 17 -2.63 -5.79 11.47
CA LEU A 17 -1.29 -5.24 11.68
C LEU A 17 -0.86 -5.25 13.16
N GLY A 18 -1.80 -5.29 14.09
CA GLY A 18 -1.55 -5.43 15.53
C GLY A 18 -0.81 -6.72 15.92
N GLN A 19 -0.72 -7.69 15.00
CA GLN A 19 0.06 -8.91 15.19
C GLN A 19 1.58 -8.69 15.03
N ILE A 20 1.98 -7.65 14.29
CA ILE A 20 3.38 -7.41 13.90
C ILE A 20 3.94 -6.08 14.39
N SER A 21 3.07 -5.11 14.71
CA SER A 21 3.45 -3.75 15.09
C SER A 21 2.50 -3.23 16.17
N PRO A 22 2.97 -2.39 17.12
CA PRO A 22 2.07 -1.70 18.03
C PRO A 22 1.08 -0.82 17.27
N VAL A 23 -0.18 -0.89 17.69
CA VAL A 23 -1.30 -0.07 17.20
C VAL A 23 -1.64 0.95 18.32
N PRO A 24 -1.93 2.22 18.00
CA PRO A 24 -2.03 2.80 16.65
C PRO A 24 -0.67 2.96 15.96
N LEU A 25 -0.65 2.74 14.65
CA LEU A 25 0.56 2.88 13.84
C LEU A 25 1.02 4.34 13.82
N SER A 26 2.28 4.60 14.20
CA SER A 26 2.86 5.94 14.19
C SER A 26 4.34 5.90 13.78
N PRO A 27 4.71 6.51 12.63
CA PRO A 27 3.86 7.19 11.65
C PRO A 27 2.98 6.21 10.87
N VAL A 28 1.78 6.66 10.46
CA VAL A 28 0.89 5.84 9.60
C VAL A 28 1.51 5.72 8.21
N PRO A 29 1.80 4.50 7.73
CA PRO A 29 2.40 4.32 6.43
C PRO A 29 1.41 4.62 5.31
N PRO A 30 1.85 5.17 4.16
CA PRO A 30 0.96 5.53 3.04
C PRO A 30 0.09 4.36 2.53
N ILE A 31 0.62 3.13 2.59
CA ILE A 31 -0.10 1.93 2.17
C ILE A 31 -1.31 1.64 3.05
N ALA A 32 -1.24 1.92 4.36
CA ALA A 32 -2.36 1.74 5.28
C ALA A 32 -3.49 2.74 4.95
N ASN A 33 -3.15 4.00 4.64
CA ASN A 33 -4.13 5.00 4.20
C ASN A 33 -4.84 4.57 2.90
N MET A 34 -4.10 4.06 1.92
CA MET A 34 -4.68 3.54 0.68
C MET A 34 -5.63 2.37 0.94
N ILE A 35 -5.24 1.43 1.80
CA ILE A 35 -6.08 0.27 2.15
C ILE A 35 -7.33 0.72 2.90
N SER A 36 -7.21 1.64 3.86
CA SER A 36 -8.35 2.18 4.63
C SER A 36 -9.38 2.80 3.69
N ALA A 37 -8.95 3.63 2.73
CA ALA A 37 -9.84 4.25 1.76
C ALA A 37 -10.60 3.20 0.91
N LYS A 38 -9.92 2.17 0.42
CA LYS A 38 -10.52 1.12 -0.42
C LYS A 38 -11.53 0.26 0.37
N ILE A 39 -11.18 -0.14 1.59
CA ILE A 39 -12.09 -0.89 2.47
C ILE A 39 -13.29 -0.02 2.88
N ALA A 40 -13.09 1.28 3.13
CA ALA A 40 -14.18 2.21 3.43
C ALA A 40 -15.17 2.32 2.26
N ILE A 41 -14.70 2.40 1.01
CA ILE A 41 -15.57 2.41 -0.18
C ILE A 41 -16.38 1.11 -0.28
N TYR A 42 -15.75 -0.04 -0.04
CA TYR A 42 -16.44 -1.33 0.02
C TYR A 42 -17.51 -1.35 1.12
N ASN A 43 -17.18 -0.86 2.32
CA ASN A 43 -18.09 -0.77 3.46
C ASN A 43 -19.29 0.14 3.18
N LEU A 44 -19.13 1.17 2.35
CA LEU A 44 -20.22 2.01 1.89
C LEU A 44 -21.08 1.31 0.83
N HIS A 45 -20.46 0.62 -0.13
CA HIS A 45 -21.18 -0.10 -1.19
C HIS A 45 -22.04 -1.23 -0.62
N ARG A 46 -21.49 -2.04 0.29
CA ARG A 46 -22.22 -3.17 0.89
C ARG A 46 -23.44 -2.75 1.71
N ARG A 47 -23.53 -1.49 2.14
CA ARG A 47 -24.72 -0.94 2.83
C ARG A 47 -25.92 -0.76 1.89
N ARG A 48 -25.70 -0.79 0.58
CA ARG A 48 -26.74 -0.69 -0.45
C ARG A 48 -26.93 -2.05 -1.12
N PRO A 49 -27.84 -2.91 -0.61
CA PRO A 49 -27.97 -4.29 -1.09
C PRO A 49 -28.46 -4.39 -2.54
N HIS A 50 -29.02 -3.31 -3.10
CA HIS A 50 -29.48 -3.25 -4.49
C HIS A 50 -28.39 -2.81 -5.48
N LEU A 51 -27.20 -2.47 -4.99
CA LEU A 51 -26.08 -2.08 -5.83
C LEU A 51 -25.11 -3.24 -5.94
N GLU A 52 -24.83 -3.68 -7.17
CA GLU A 52 -23.79 -4.65 -7.43
C GLU A 52 -22.45 -4.12 -6.89
N LEU A 53 -21.72 -4.96 -6.17
CA LEU A 53 -20.41 -4.61 -5.61
C LEU A 53 -19.38 -4.30 -6.71
N GLY A 54 -19.56 -4.87 -7.90
CA GLY A 54 -18.67 -4.68 -9.04
C GLY A 54 -17.21 -4.95 -8.70
N GLU A 55 -16.33 -4.06 -9.15
CA GLU A 55 -14.88 -4.12 -8.91
C GLU A 55 -14.49 -4.00 -7.43
N TRP A 56 -15.32 -3.37 -6.60
CA TRP A 56 -15.00 -3.12 -5.18
C TRP A 56 -14.97 -4.40 -4.35
N GLY A 57 -15.73 -5.43 -4.74
CA GLY A 57 -15.66 -6.73 -4.07
C GLY A 57 -14.32 -7.43 -4.28
N GLU A 58 -13.77 -7.36 -5.50
CA GLU A 58 -12.44 -7.90 -5.79
C GLU A 58 -11.33 -7.03 -5.20
N GLU A 59 -11.51 -5.71 -5.21
CA GLU A 59 -10.55 -4.78 -4.61
C GLU A 59 -10.43 -4.98 -3.09
N TYR A 60 -11.57 -5.21 -2.40
CA TYR A 60 -11.58 -5.59 -0.99
C TYR A 60 -10.77 -6.88 -0.74
N LYS A 61 -11.00 -7.93 -1.54
CA LYS A 61 -10.25 -9.20 -1.43
C LYS A 61 -8.74 -9.00 -1.66
N ARG A 62 -8.35 -8.12 -2.59
CA ARG A 62 -6.93 -7.77 -2.82
C ARG A 62 -6.34 -7.06 -1.60
N CYS A 63 -7.08 -6.14 -1.00
CA CYS A 63 -6.66 -5.44 0.22
C CYS A 63 -6.47 -6.40 1.40
N VAL A 64 -7.43 -7.30 1.65
CA VAL A 64 -7.31 -8.31 2.72
C VAL A 64 -6.10 -9.22 2.50
N LYS A 65 -5.89 -9.72 1.27
CA LYS A 65 -4.70 -10.52 0.94
C LYS A 65 -3.40 -9.77 1.17
N LEU A 66 -3.36 -8.47 0.86
CA LEU A 66 -2.19 -7.63 1.10
C LEU A 66 -1.92 -7.48 2.60
N LEU A 67 -2.95 -7.22 3.40
CA LEU A 67 -2.84 -7.18 4.87
C LEU A 67 -2.35 -8.50 5.45
N GLU A 68 -2.85 -9.64 4.96
CA GLU A 68 -2.37 -10.97 5.38
C GLU A 68 -0.88 -11.18 5.06
N LYS A 69 -0.42 -10.79 3.86
CA LYS A 69 0.99 -10.88 3.48
C LYS A 69 1.89 -10.00 4.35
N ILE A 70 1.42 -8.80 4.66
CA ILE A 70 2.12 -7.90 5.56
C ILE A 70 2.19 -8.51 6.97
N ALA A 71 1.08 -9.02 7.50
CA ALA A 71 1.04 -9.69 8.81
C ALA A 71 1.96 -10.92 8.87
N LYS A 72 2.15 -11.63 7.76
CA LYS A 72 3.13 -12.72 7.61
C LYS A 72 4.57 -12.26 7.43
N LYS A 73 4.82 -10.94 7.40
CA LYS A 73 6.13 -10.31 7.11
C LYS A 73 6.69 -10.68 5.72
N GLU A 74 5.83 -11.08 4.78
CA GLU A 74 6.22 -11.34 3.38
C GLU A 74 6.42 -10.03 2.60
N ILE A 75 5.72 -8.97 3.01
CA ILE A 75 5.80 -7.63 2.42
C ILE A 75 6.16 -6.65 3.54
N SER A 76 7.24 -5.90 3.36
CA SER A 76 7.60 -4.81 4.25
C SER A 76 6.77 -3.57 3.92
N ILE A 77 6.24 -2.93 4.96
CA ILE A 77 5.63 -1.62 4.81
C ILE A 77 6.75 -0.59 4.92
N GLY A 78 7.16 -0.01 3.79
CA GLY A 78 8.16 1.06 3.76
C GLY A 78 7.73 2.18 4.71
N THR A 79 8.55 2.44 5.72
CA THR A 79 8.55 3.71 6.45
C THR A 79 8.74 4.86 5.46
N PRO A 80 8.26 6.08 5.72
CA PRO A 80 8.36 7.21 4.78
C PRO A 80 9.80 7.62 4.40
N ASP A 81 10.83 6.96 4.91
CA ASP A 81 12.23 7.08 4.47
C ASP A 81 12.59 6.11 3.32
N ASP A 82 11.80 5.05 3.12
CA ASP A 82 11.93 4.14 1.99
C ASP A 82 11.01 4.60 0.85
N GLY A 83 11.53 5.53 0.06
CA GLY A 83 10.90 6.02 -1.16
C GLY A 83 10.55 4.86 -2.10
N GLY A 84 9.24 4.61 -2.26
CA GLY A 84 8.67 3.88 -3.38
C GLY A 84 8.97 2.39 -3.39
N GLY A 85 8.14 1.62 -2.68
CA GLY A 85 7.97 0.19 -2.92
C GLY A 85 7.41 -0.07 -4.32
N GLN A 86 8.28 0.02 -5.32
CA GLN A 86 8.08 -0.62 -6.61
C GLN A 86 8.21 -2.12 -6.36
N SER A 87 7.16 -2.86 -6.71
CA SER A 87 7.18 -4.32 -6.83
C SER A 87 8.48 -4.75 -7.50
N GLN A 88 9.38 -5.35 -6.72
CA GLN A 88 10.59 -5.95 -7.24
C GLN A 88 10.18 -7.26 -7.93
N ALA A 89 9.83 -7.14 -9.21
CA ALA A 89 9.86 -8.27 -10.11
C ALA A 89 11.31 -8.75 -10.20
N ALA A 90 11.48 -10.07 -10.09
CA ALA A 90 12.75 -10.78 -10.01
C ALA A 90 13.81 -10.29 -11.00
N ASP A 91 15.01 -10.03 -10.49
CA ASP A 91 16.23 -9.81 -11.28
C ASP A 91 16.90 -11.18 -11.53
N PRO A 92 17.08 -11.56 -12.82
CA PRO A 92 18.28 -12.33 -13.13
C PRO A 92 18.94 -11.84 -14.42
N ALA A 93 19.41 -10.59 -14.49
CA ALA A 93 20.54 -10.25 -15.36
C ALA A 93 21.03 -8.81 -15.14
N ARG A 94 22.24 -8.73 -14.55
CA ARG A 94 23.19 -7.63 -14.66
C ARG A 94 23.07 -6.87 -15.99
N MET A 95 22.67 -5.61 -15.94
CA MET A 95 22.93 -4.66 -17.02
C MET A 95 23.45 -3.36 -16.40
N ALA A 96 24.78 -3.32 -16.24
CA ALA A 96 25.50 -2.11 -15.89
C ALA A 96 25.28 -1.10 -17.01
N VAL A 97 24.53 -0.04 -16.74
CA VAL A 97 24.44 1.12 -17.63
C VAL A 97 25.76 1.88 -17.49
N VAL A 98 26.71 1.60 -18.39
CA VAL A 98 27.90 2.42 -18.58
C VAL A 98 27.45 3.70 -19.27
N THR A 99 27.32 4.80 -18.51
CA THR A 99 27.15 6.13 -19.10
C THR A 99 28.51 6.66 -19.56
N PRO A 100 28.71 7.01 -20.84
CA PRO A 100 29.91 7.70 -21.27
C PRO A 100 29.96 9.12 -20.69
N SER A 101 31.18 9.60 -20.40
CA SER A 101 31.44 10.91 -19.79
C SER A 101 30.73 12.06 -20.54
N PRO A 102 30.12 13.03 -19.83
CA PRO A 102 29.44 14.15 -20.46
C PRO A 102 30.40 14.98 -21.30
N TYR A 103 29.98 15.34 -22.52
CA TYR A 103 30.79 16.04 -23.52
C TYR A 103 30.90 17.56 -23.29
N PHE A 104 30.32 18.08 -22.21
CA PHE A 104 30.36 19.50 -21.85
C PHE A 104 31.10 19.63 -20.53
N ASP A 105 32.34 20.10 -20.61
CA ASP A 105 33.09 20.56 -19.44
C ASP A 105 32.72 22.04 -19.19
N LEU A 106 32.28 22.36 -17.98
CA LEU A 106 31.87 23.72 -17.59
C LEU A 106 33.09 24.59 -17.19
N SER A 107 34.28 24.22 -17.64
CA SER A 107 35.54 24.93 -17.40
C SER A 107 35.85 26.01 -18.45
N ASP A 108 34.98 26.19 -19.46
CA ASP A 108 35.15 27.14 -20.57
C ASP A 108 34.22 28.40 -20.49
N PHE A 109 33.74 28.76 -19.30
CA PHE A 109 33.10 30.07 -19.02
C PHE A 109 33.82 30.85 -17.93
#